data_AF-A0A957LD73-F1
#
_entry.id   AF-A0A957LD73-F1
#
_cell.length_a   1.000
_cell.length_b   1.000
_cell.length_c   1.000
_cell.angle_alpha   90.00
_cell.angle_beta   90.00
_cell.angle_gamma   90.00
#
_symmetry.space_group_name_H-M   'P 1'
#
loop_
_entity.id
_entity.type
_entity.pdbx_description
1 polymer ?
#
loop_
_entity_poly.entity_id
_entity_poly.type
_entity_poly.pdbx_seq_one_letter_code
_entity_poly.pdbx_strand_id
1 'polypeptide(L)'
;AIDEQIETIEELLENRSWETAVKTITNLQIDYPSYRRQETDTLLYEAYSGWGVSLLNTEQIEMGLFYLEQARDLGTLPEWIEGEIVFAELYLEGIVFYRVNWEAYLYYFRELCTYAPNFQNSCKLLNEGLLGYGDQLANSLDWCPAQAIYLEAAALGNTPDEESLNFKIQQAETACLSATPTPETAVISDTLPITNTIPTNP
;
A
#
# COMPACT_ATOMS: atom_id res chain seq x y z
N ALA A 1 -25.71 35.39 -12.75
CA ALA A 1 -24.42 36.00 -12.38
C ALA A 1 -23.68 35.19 -11.33
N ILE A 2 -24.10 35.13 -10.04
CA ILE A 2 -23.52 34.19 -9.04
C ILE A 2 -24.40 32.95 -8.86
N ASP A 3 -25.74 33.09 -8.80
CA ASP A 3 -26.63 31.92 -8.71
C ASP A 3 -26.48 30.97 -9.92
N GLU A 4 -26.27 31.52 -11.11
CA GLU A 4 -25.92 30.77 -12.34
C GLU A 4 -24.57 30.01 -12.24
N GLN A 5 -23.62 30.53 -11.45
CA GLN A 5 -22.37 29.80 -11.17
C GLN A 5 -22.61 28.63 -10.21
N ILE A 6 -23.56 28.74 -9.27
CA ILE A 6 -23.96 27.62 -8.40
C ILE A 6 -24.61 26.52 -9.25
N GLU A 7 -25.55 26.87 -10.13
CA GLU A 7 -26.15 25.89 -11.06
C GLU A 7 -25.08 25.19 -11.90
N THR A 8 -24.09 25.94 -12.40
CA THR A 8 -22.94 25.36 -13.13
C THR A 8 -22.13 24.41 -12.25
N ILE A 9 -21.90 24.74 -10.97
CA ILE A 9 -21.18 23.88 -10.03
C ILE A 9 -21.95 22.57 -9.80
N GLU A 10 -23.26 22.66 -9.59
CA GLU A 10 -24.12 21.48 -9.41
C GLU A 10 -24.05 20.56 -10.64
N GLU A 11 -24.14 21.10 -11.85
CA GLU A 11 -23.95 20.34 -13.09
C GLU A 11 -22.56 19.68 -13.17
N LEU A 12 -21.50 20.35 -12.72
CA LEU A 12 -20.16 19.77 -12.69
C LEU A 12 -20.07 18.59 -11.70
N LEU A 13 -20.72 18.68 -10.54
CA LEU A 13 -20.78 17.58 -9.57
C LEU A 13 -21.56 16.39 -10.11
N GLU A 14 -22.72 16.63 -10.71
CA GLU A 14 -23.55 15.59 -11.34
C GLU A 14 -22.78 14.87 -12.45
N ASN A 15 -22.04 15.62 -13.27
CA ASN A 15 -21.20 15.08 -14.35
C ASN A 15 -19.85 14.53 -13.84
N ARG A 16 -19.60 14.53 -12.52
CA ARG A 16 -18.35 14.06 -11.91
C ARG A 16 -17.10 14.77 -12.46
N SER A 17 -17.25 16.02 -12.88
CA SER A 17 -16.19 16.88 -13.38
C SER A 17 -15.41 17.47 -12.22
N TRP A 18 -14.86 16.59 -11.37
CA TRP A 18 -14.41 16.92 -10.02
C TRP A 18 -13.34 18.00 -9.97
N GLU A 19 -12.31 17.89 -10.81
CA GLU A 19 -11.23 18.88 -10.90
C GLU A 19 -11.78 20.27 -11.22
N THR A 20 -12.66 20.34 -12.23
CA THR A 20 -13.29 21.59 -12.64
C THR A 20 -14.23 22.13 -11.55
N ALA A 21 -14.98 21.26 -10.88
CA ALA A 21 -15.85 21.64 -9.77
C ALA A 21 -15.05 22.25 -8.62
N VAL A 22 -14.02 21.57 -8.11
CA VAL A 22 -13.14 22.07 -7.05
C VAL A 22 -12.54 23.42 -7.41
N LYS A 23 -11.99 23.56 -8.63
CA LYS A 23 -11.42 24.82 -9.09
C LYS A 23 -12.46 25.95 -9.15
N THR A 24 -13.67 25.64 -9.62
CA THR A 24 -14.74 26.63 -9.75
C THR A 24 -15.25 27.09 -8.39
N ILE A 25 -15.47 26.15 -7.46
CA ILE A 25 -15.95 26.45 -6.10
C ILE A 25 -14.90 27.23 -5.31
N THR A 26 -13.63 26.81 -5.36
CA THR A 26 -12.54 27.51 -4.64
C THR A 26 -12.34 28.94 -5.14
N ASN A 27 -12.41 29.17 -6.46
CA ASN A 27 -12.38 30.53 -7.01
C ASN A 27 -13.59 31.37 -6.56
N LEU A 28 -14.80 30.80 -6.57
CA LEU A 28 -16.00 31.48 -6.07
C LEU A 28 -15.82 31.91 -4.60
N GLN A 29 -15.24 31.04 -3.78
CA GLN A 29 -14.97 31.29 -2.38
C GLN A 29 -13.86 32.31 -2.14
N ILE A 30 -12.86 32.40 -3.02
CA ILE A 30 -11.81 33.42 -2.97
C ILE A 30 -12.40 34.80 -3.32
N ASP A 31 -13.17 34.87 -4.40
CA ASP A 31 -13.74 36.12 -4.90
C ASP A 31 -14.88 36.64 -4.01
N TYR A 32 -15.66 35.72 -3.41
CA TYR A 32 -16.82 36.04 -2.57
C TYR A 32 -16.85 35.24 -1.24
N PRO A 33 -15.94 35.52 -0.29
CA PRO A 33 -15.72 34.66 0.89
C PRO A 33 -16.94 34.43 1.80
N SER A 34 -17.87 35.38 1.85
CA SER A 34 -19.07 35.31 2.70
C SER A 34 -20.33 34.85 1.94
N TYR A 35 -20.28 34.71 0.62
CA TYR A 35 -21.47 34.38 -0.17
C TYR A 35 -21.89 32.94 0.07
N ARG A 36 -23.05 32.75 0.72
CA ARG A 36 -23.65 31.43 1.01
C ARG A 36 -22.62 30.39 1.46
N ARG A 37 -21.72 30.79 2.36
CA ARG A 37 -20.50 30.02 2.65
C ARG A 37 -20.77 28.55 2.97
N GLN A 38 -21.76 28.30 3.84
CA GLN A 38 -22.18 26.94 4.21
C GLN A 38 -22.61 26.08 3.01
N GLU A 39 -23.33 26.65 2.04
CA GLU A 39 -23.73 25.97 0.81
C GLU A 39 -22.51 25.64 -0.04
N THR A 40 -21.62 26.61 -0.25
CA THR A 40 -20.37 26.38 -1.03
C THR A 40 -19.42 25.40 -0.35
N ASP A 41 -19.40 25.33 0.98
CA ASP A 41 -18.63 24.33 1.74
C ASP A 41 -19.19 22.93 1.54
N THR A 42 -20.52 22.81 1.47
CA THR A 42 -21.19 21.52 1.21
C THR A 42 -20.86 21.02 -0.19
N LEU A 43 -20.91 21.92 -1.19
CA LEU A 43 -20.53 21.60 -2.57
C LEU A 43 -19.05 21.25 -2.69
N LEU A 44 -18.17 21.96 -1.96
CA LEU A 44 -16.73 21.68 -1.97
C LEU A 44 -16.40 20.35 -1.28
N TYR A 45 -17.09 20.03 -0.18
CA TYR A 45 -17.01 18.72 0.48
C TYR A 45 -17.36 17.58 -0.48
N GLU A 46 -18.45 17.72 -1.23
CA GLU A 46 -18.87 16.73 -2.23
C GLU A 46 -17.83 16.58 -3.35
N ALA A 47 -17.36 17.72 -3.88
CA ALA A 47 -16.33 17.74 -4.91
C ALA A 47 -15.03 17.05 -4.47
N TYR A 48 -14.53 17.38 -3.27
CA TYR A 48 -13.33 16.77 -2.70
C TYR A 48 -13.50 15.28 -2.41
N SER A 49 -14.64 14.88 -1.84
CA SER A 49 -14.95 13.47 -1.56
C SER A 49 -14.98 12.64 -2.84
N GLY A 50 -15.71 13.13 -3.86
CA GLY A 50 -15.84 12.47 -5.16
C GLY A 50 -14.51 12.40 -5.90
N TRP A 51 -13.74 13.49 -5.92
CA TRP A 51 -12.43 13.50 -6.56
C TRP A 51 -11.47 12.55 -5.87
N GLY A 52 -11.37 12.65 -4.54
CA GLY A 52 -10.48 11.87 -3.72
C GLY A 52 -10.64 10.37 -3.97
N VAL A 53 -11.87 9.87 -3.84
CA VAL A 53 -12.21 8.47 -4.12
C VAL A 53 -11.86 8.06 -5.55
N SER A 54 -12.12 8.92 -6.54
CA SER A 54 -11.84 8.59 -7.95
C SER A 54 -10.35 8.39 -8.24
N LEU A 55 -9.46 8.89 -7.38
CA LEU A 55 -8.02 8.83 -7.54
C LEU A 55 -7.36 7.68 -6.76
N LEU A 56 -8.01 7.17 -5.69
CA LEU A 56 -7.41 6.14 -4.81
C LEU A 56 -7.06 4.84 -5.55
N ASN A 57 -7.80 4.49 -6.59
CA ASN A 57 -7.51 3.32 -7.42
C ASN A 57 -6.79 3.65 -8.75
N THR A 58 -5.99 4.72 -8.75
CA THR A 58 -5.14 5.15 -9.87
C THR A 58 -3.69 5.35 -9.42
N GLU A 59 -2.79 5.77 -10.30
CA GLU A 59 -1.42 6.17 -9.92
C GLU A 59 -1.35 7.45 -9.07
N GLN A 60 -2.47 8.15 -8.88
CA GLN A 60 -2.56 9.44 -8.18
C GLN A 60 -3.10 9.29 -6.75
N ILE A 61 -2.80 8.18 -6.08
CA ILE A 61 -3.33 7.84 -4.74
C ILE A 61 -3.08 8.95 -3.72
N GLU A 62 -1.85 9.49 -3.66
CA GLU A 62 -1.49 10.55 -2.72
C GLU A 62 -2.32 11.82 -2.94
N MET A 63 -2.63 12.15 -4.20
CA MET A 63 -3.54 13.26 -4.52
C MET A 63 -4.97 12.94 -4.11
N GLY A 64 -5.40 11.69 -4.25
CA GLY A 64 -6.68 11.21 -3.74
C GLY A 64 -6.80 11.40 -2.22
N LEU A 65 -5.81 10.92 -1.47
CA LEU A 65 -5.71 11.07 -0.02
C LEU A 65 -5.71 12.55 0.39
N PHE A 66 -4.98 13.40 -0.33
CA PHE A 66 -4.97 14.85 -0.09
C PHE A 66 -6.38 15.45 -0.18
N TYR A 67 -7.15 15.16 -1.23
CA TYR A 67 -8.50 15.70 -1.36
C TYR A 67 -9.47 15.13 -0.33
N LEU A 68 -9.32 13.86 0.07
CA LEU A 68 -10.13 13.30 1.16
C LEU A 68 -9.84 13.98 2.50
N GLU A 69 -8.59 14.35 2.76
CA GLU A 69 -8.26 15.15 3.94
C GLU A 69 -8.90 16.54 3.87
N GLN A 70 -8.88 17.20 2.70
CA GLN A 70 -9.60 18.48 2.51
C GLN A 70 -11.12 18.34 2.69
N ALA A 71 -11.70 17.19 2.34
CA ALA A 71 -13.10 16.91 2.65
C ALA A 71 -13.34 16.75 4.16
N ARG A 72 -12.42 16.11 4.91
CA ARG A 72 -12.52 15.98 6.37
C ARG A 72 -12.52 17.32 7.10
N ASP A 73 -11.81 18.31 6.56
CA ASP A 73 -11.81 19.68 7.11
C ASP A 73 -13.20 20.35 7.00
N LEU A 74 -14.04 19.92 6.05
CA LEU A 74 -15.37 20.48 5.77
C LEU A 74 -16.52 19.65 6.35
N GLY A 75 -16.32 18.36 6.61
CA GLY A 75 -17.36 17.45 7.07
C GLY A 75 -16.84 16.06 7.44
N THR A 76 -17.72 15.22 7.99
CA THR A 76 -17.36 13.84 8.33
C THR A 76 -17.50 12.93 7.12
N LEU A 77 -16.41 12.26 6.74
CA LEU A 77 -16.45 11.26 5.67
C LEU A 77 -17.28 10.03 6.08
N PRO A 78 -18.03 9.44 5.14
CA PRO A 78 -18.73 8.19 5.40
C PRO A 78 -17.74 7.03 5.58
N GLU A 79 -18.12 6.05 6.41
CA GLU A 79 -17.27 4.90 6.80
C GLU A 79 -16.69 4.12 5.61
N TRP A 80 -17.41 4.04 4.49
CA TRP A 80 -16.89 3.35 3.30
C TRP A 80 -15.73 4.11 2.64
N ILE A 81 -15.70 5.45 2.68
CA ILE A 81 -14.55 6.24 2.20
C ILE A 81 -13.38 6.08 3.17
N GLU A 82 -13.65 6.08 4.48
CA GLU A 82 -12.64 5.80 5.50
C GLU A 82 -11.97 4.44 5.28
N GLY A 83 -12.74 3.41 4.89
CA GLY A 83 -12.20 2.11 4.48
C GLY A 83 -11.29 2.19 3.25
N GLU A 84 -11.68 2.93 2.21
CA GLU A 84 -10.84 3.12 1.01
C GLU A 84 -9.53 3.86 1.31
N ILE A 85 -9.54 4.81 2.26
CA ILE A 85 -8.33 5.50 2.73
C ILE A 85 -7.36 4.48 3.36
N VAL A 86 -7.86 3.60 4.23
CA VAL A 86 -7.04 2.54 4.84
C VAL A 86 -6.43 1.63 3.76
N PHE A 87 -7.18 1.28 2.72
CA PHE A 87 -6.65 0.47 1.62
C PHE A 87 -5.56 1.20 0.82
N ALA A 88 -5.75 2.50 0.56
CA ALA A 88 -4.77 3.35 -0.09
C ALA A 88 -3.46 3.47 0.73
N GLU A 89 -3.58 3.64 2.04
CA GLU A 89 -2.43 3.70 2.96
C GLU A 89 -1.68 2.37 2.97
N LEU A 90 -2.37 1.24 3.14
CA LEU A 90 -1.75 -0.11 3.07
C LEU A 90 -1.01 -0.34 1.75
N TYR A 91 -1.57 0.12 0.63
CA TYR A 91 -0.91 0.04 -0.67
C TYR A 91 0.40 0.85 -0.70
N LEU A 92 0.36 2.12 -0.25
CA LEU A 92 1.53 2.99 -0.23
C LEU A 92 2.61 2.48 0.73
N GLU A 93 2.21 1.95 1.89
CA GLU A 93 3.12 1.30 2.83
C GLU A 93 3.74 0.02 2.26
N GLY A 94 2.97 -0.79 1.53
CA GLY A 94 3.48 -2.00 0.89
C GLY A 94 4.46 -1.72 -0.26
N ILE A 95 4.10 -0.80 -1.16
CA ILE A 95 4.83 -0.63 -2.43
C ILE A 95 6.25 -0.11 -2.22
N VAL A 96 6.50 0.68 -1.17
CA VAL A 96 7.85 1.19 -0.85
C VAL A 96 8.83 0.09 -0.46
N PHE A 97 8.35 -1.10 -0.06
CA PHE A 97 9.19 -2.24 0.31
C PHE A 97 9.45 -3.21 -0.84
N TYR A 98 8.86 -2.99 -2.02
CA TYR A 98 9.03 -3.87 -3.17
C TYR A 98 10.52 -4.07 -3.50
N ARG A 99 10.97 -5.34 -3.49
CA ARG A 99 12.38 -5.75 -3.69
C ARG A 99 13.40 -5.20 -2.68
N VAL A 100 12.96 -4.46 -1.67
CA VAL A 100 13.82 -3.92 -0.60
C VAL A 100 13.66 -4.74 0.67
N ASN A 101 12.42 -5.02 1.06
CA ASN A 101 12.08 -5.87 2.20
C ASN A 101 10.83 -6.68 1.86
N TRP A 102 11.03 -7.92 1.43
CA TRP A 102 9.93 -8.78 1.02
C TRP A 102 8.97 -9.12 2.16
N GLU A 103 9.46 -9.27 3.38
CA GLU A 103 8.58 -9.59 4.52
C GLU A 103 7.60 -8.44 4.80
N ALA A 104 8.10 -7.20 4.79
CA ALA A 104 7.27 -6.02 4.92
C ALA A 104 6.30 -5.88 3.74
N TYR A 105 6.78 -6.03 2.50
CA TYR A 105 5.92 -6.02 1.31
C TYR A 105 4.77 -7.03 1.44
N LEU A 106 5.08 -8.28 1.75
CA LEU A 106 4.09 -9.35 1.86
C LEU A 106 3.15 -9.15 3.03
N TYR A 107 3.60 -8.56 4.14
CA TYR A 107 2.74 -8.20 5.26
C TYR A 107 1.60 -7.28 4.81
N TYR A 108 1.92 -6.17 4.15
CA TYR A 108 0.91 -5.22 3.69
C TYR A 108 0.01 -5.79 2.60
N PHE A 109 0.57 -6.50 1.61
CA PHE A 109 -0.22 -7.03 0.51
C PHE A 109 -1.07 -8.25 0.88
N ARG A 110 -0.75 -8.99 1.95
CA ARG A 110 -1.64 -10.04 2.50
C ARG A 110 -2.90 -9.44 3.10
N GLU A 111 -2.75 -8.40 3.92
CA GLU A 111 -3.88 -7.66 4.49
C GLU A 111 -4.71 -7.03 3.37
N LEU A 112 -4.06 -6.32 2.45
CA LEU A 112 -4.75 -5.63 1.36
C LEU A 112 -5.47 -6.60 0.41
N CYS A 113 -4.87 -7.74 0.05
CA CYS A 113 -5.54 -8.77 -0.76
C CYS A 113 -6.73 -9.41 -0.02
N THR A 114 -6.62 -9.59 1.30
CA THR A 114 -7.70 -10.18 2.12
C THR A 114 -8.93 -9.29 2.16
N TYR A 115 -8.74 -7.98 2.35
CA TYR A 115 -9.86 -7.04 2.56
C TYR A 115 -10.29 -6.28 1.30
N ALA A 116 -9.37 -6.03 0.37
CA ALA A 116 -9.60 -5.25 -0.83
C ALA A 116 -8.89 -5.88 -2.06
N PRO A 117 -9.29 -7.10 -2.48
CA PRO A 117 -8.58 -7.92 -3.47
C PRO A 117 -8.37 -7.26 -4.84
N ASN A 118 -9.22 -6.27 -5.17
CA ASN A 118 -9.20 -5.55 -6.44
C ASN A 118 -8.55 -4.16 -6.33
N PHE A 119 -8.30 -3.65 -5.12
CA PHE A 119 -7.69 -2.34 -4.93
C PHE A 119 -6.26 -2.38 -5.49
N GLN A 120 -5.98 -1.58 -6.52
CA GLN A 120 -4.71 -1.56 -7.26
C GLN A 120 -4.24 -2.95 -7.75
N ASN A 121 -5.17 -3.89 -7.96
CA ASN A 121 -4.86 -5.30 -8.19
C ASN A 121 -4.02 -5.94 -7.06
N SER A 122 -4.33 -5.64 -5.80
CA SER A 122 -3.58 -6.07 -4.62
C SER A 122 -3.27 -7.57 -4.57
N CYS A 123 -4.21 -8.45 -4.92
CA CYS A 123 -3.95 -9.89 -4.93
C CYS A 123 -2.99 -10.33 -6.03
N LYS A 124 -2.95 -9.61 -7.16
CA LYS A 124 -1.94 -9.83 -8.21
C LYS A 124 -0.57 -9.37 -7.70
N LEU A 125 -0.50 -8.21 -7.07
CA LEU A 125 0.73 -7.69 -6.47
C LEU A 125 1.26 -8.59 -5.34
N LEU A 126 0.38 -9.15 -4.52
CA LEU A 126 0.74 -10.17 -3.53
C LEU A 126 1.38 -11.39 -4.20
N ASN A 127 0.74 -11.94 -5.23
CA ASN A 127 1.26 -13.09 -5.98
C ASN A 127 2.64 -12.79 -6.59
N GLU A 128 2.81 -11.62 -7.23
CA GLU A 128 4.09 -11.18 -7.77
C GLU A 128 5.18 -11.05 -6.69
N GLY A 129 4.83 -10.55 -5.50
CA GLY A 129 5.75 -10.48 -4.37
C GLY A 129 6.14 -11.85 -3.82
N LEU A 130 5.19 -12.78 -3.72
CA LEU A 130 5.47 -14.15 -3.26
C LEU A 130 6.43 -14.83 -4.22
N LEU A 131 6.17 -14.76 -5.53
CA LEU A 131 7.07 -15.32 -6.54
C LEU A 131 8.47 -14.67 -6.47
N GLY A 132 8.53 -13.35 -6.35
CA GLY A 132 9.79 -12.61 -6.24
C GLY A 132 10.59 -12.96 -4.98
N TYR A 133 9.92 -13.12 -3.83
CA TYR A 133 10.58 -13.48 -2.59
C TYR A 133 11.06 -14.93 -2.60
N GLY A 134 10.21 -15.85 -3.07
CA GLY A 134 10.59 -17.25 -3.26
C GLY A 134 11.82 -17.38 -4.17
N ASP A 135 11.87 -16.60 -5.25
CA ASP A 135 13.02 -16.58 -6.17
C ASP A 135 14.28 -16.07 -5.48
N GLN A 136 14.19 -15.01 -4.65
CA GLN A 136 15.33 -14.50 -3.89
C GLN A 136 15.88 -15.54 -2.90
N LEU A 137 14.99 -16.23 -2.17
CA LEU A 137 15.37 -17.27 -1.22
C LEU A 137 16.03 -18.46 -1.94
N ALA A 138 15.43 -18.92 -3.04
CA ALA A 138 15.99 -19.99 -3.87
C ALA A 138 17.39 -19.63 -4.40
N ASN A 139 17.57 -18.40 -4.91
CA ASN A 139 18.87 -17.92 -5.37
C ASN A 139 19.92 -17.84 -4.25
N SER A 140 19.47 -17.69 -3.00
CA SER A 140 20.33 -17.69 -1.80
C SER A 140 20.56 -19.10 -1.24
N LEU A 141 20.04 -20.15 -1.90
CA LEU A 141 20.03 -21.54 -1.47
C LEU A 141 19.21 -21.81 -0.19
N ASP A 142 18.36 -20.87 0.21
CA ASP A 142 17.42 -20.99 1.31
C ASP A 142 16.14 -21.70 0.82
N TRP A 143 16.28 -22.99 0.47
CA TRP A 143 15.26 -23.73 -0.26
C TRP A 143 13.98 -24.01 0.55
N CYS A 144 14.11 -24.33 1.84
CA CYS A 144 12.95 -24.63 2.68
C CYS A 144 12.00 -23.43 2.85
N PRO A 145 12.48 -22.20 3.20
CA PRO A 145 11.59 -21.05 3.21
C PRO A 145 11.10 -20.68 1.81
N ALA A 146 11.91 -20.85 0.76
CA ALA A 146 11.46 -20.63 -0.62
C ALA A 146 10.25 -21.52 -0.98
N GLN A 147 10.29 -22.80 -0.61
CA GLN A 147 9.19 -23.74 -0.81
C GLN A 147 7.90 -23.24 -0.15
N ALA A 148 7.98 -22.80 1.11
CA ALA A 148 6.81 -22.30 1.84
C ALA A 148 6.18 -21.09 1.14
N ILE A 149 7.00 -20.15 0.66
CA ILE A 149 6.53 -18.96 -0.07
C ILE A 149 5.88 -19.34 -1.41
N TYR A 150 6.44 -20.29 -2.17
CA TYR A 150 5.81 -20.74 -3.41
C TYR A 150 4.49 -21.49 -3.18
N LEU A 151 4.40 -22.28 -2.12
CA LEU A 151 3.15 -22.95 -1.75
C LEU A 151 2.05 -21.95 -1.39
N GLU A 152 2.40 -20.85 -0.73
CA GLU A 152 1.47 -19.75 -0.50
C GLU A 152 1.01 -19.10 -1.81
N ALA A 153 1.93 -18.84 -2.75
CA ALA A 153 1.57 -18.31 -4.08
C ALA A 153 0.61 -19.24 -4.84
N ALA A 154 0.82 -20.55 -4.74
CA ALA A 154 -0.06 -21.55 -5.35
C ALA A 154 -1.45 -21.56 -4.70
N ALA A 155 -1.52 -21.38 -3.37
CA ALA A 155 -2.78 -21.34 -2.64
C ALA A 155 -3.68 -20.14 -3.03
N LEU A 156 -3.10 -19.05 -3.55
CA LEU A 156 -3.88 -17.91 -4.06
C LEU A 156 -4.65 -18.23 -5.35
N GLY A 157 -4.21 -19.23 -6.13
CA GLY A 157 -4.90 -19.67 -7.35
C GLY A 157 -5.00 -18.64 -8.47
N ASN A 158 -4.18 -17.58 -8.44
CA ASN A 158 -4.19 -16.48 -9.40
C ASN A 158 -2.84 -16.28 -10.12
N THR A 159 -1.95 -17.27 -10.03
CA THR A 159 -0.64 -17.24 -10.68
C THR A 159 -0.80 -17.42 -12.20
N PRO A 160 -0.31 -16.50 -13.06
CA PRO A 160 -0.49 -16.63 -14.51
C PRO A 160 0.22 -17.83 -15.14
N ASP A 161 1.35 -18.26 -14.58
CA ASP A 161 2.18 -19.38 -15.06
C ASP A 161 2.27 -20.48 -13.99
N GLU A 162 1.17 -21.24 -13.84
CA GLU A 162 1.08 -22.33 -12.86
C GLU A 162 2.08 -23.45 -13.11
N GLU A 163 2.44 -23.73 -14.37
CA GLU A 163 3.42 -24.77 -14.71
C GLU A 163 4.81 -24.41 -14.17
N SER A 164 5.25 -23.16 -14.41
CA SER A 164 6.51 -22.64 -13.86
C SER A 164 6.50 -22.63 -12.33
N LEU A 165 5.39 -22.21 -11.70
CA LEU A 165 5.27 -22.25 -10.24
C LEU A 165 5.38 -23.68 -9.69
N ASN A 166 4.68 -24.64 -10.30
CA ASN A 166 4.76 -26.05 -9.89
C ASN A 166 6.18 -26.61 -10.03
N PHE A 167 6.91 -26.23 -11.07
CA PHE A 167 8.32 -26.58 -11.23
C PHE A 167 9.18 -25.99 -10.10
N LYS A 168 9.00 -24.71 -9.75
CA LYS A 168 9.70 -24.06 -8.65
C LYS A 168 9.42 -24.73 -7.31
N ILE A 169 8.16 -25.12 -7.04
CA ILE A 169 7.77 -25.85 -5.84
C ILE A 169 8.52 -27.18 -5.74
N GLN A 170 8.51 -28.01 -6.79
CA GLN A 170 9.19 -29.30 -6.80
C GLN A 170 10.71 -29.17 -6.65
N GLN A 171 11.30 -28.16 -7.30
CA GLN A 171 12.73 -27.86 -7.16
C GLN A 171 13.07 -27.49 -5.72
N ALA A 172 12.33 -26.56 -5.12
CA ALA A 172 12.55 -26.11 -3.75
C ALA A 172 12.34 -27.25 -2.74
N GLU A 173 11.33 -28.10 -2.94
CA GLU A 173 11.09 -29.30 -2.13
C GLU A 173 12.30 -30.25 -2.15
N THR A 174 12.76 -30.61 -3.34
CA THR A 174 13.90 -31.54 -3.51
C THR A 174 15.18 -30.97 -2.91
N ALA A 175 15.43 -29.68 -3.12
CA ALA A 175 16.61 -28.99 -2.61
C ALA A 175 16.56 -28.78 -1.09
N CYS A 176 15.38 -28.51 -0.53
CA CYS A 176 15.17 -28.43 0.92
C CYS A 176 15.46 -29.78 1.61
N LEU A 177 14.95 -30.89 1.06
CA LEU A 177 15.18 -32.24 1.62
C LEU A 177 16.63 -32.69 1.56
N SER A 178 17.42 -32.17 0.62
CA SER A 178 18.84 -32.48 0.47
C SER A 178 19.75 -31.48 1.19
N ALA A 179 19.20 -30.41 1.76
CA ALA A 179 19.97 -29.47 2.57
C ALA A 179 20.49 -30.16 3.83
N THR A 180 21.82 -30.28 3.94
CA THR A 180 22.46 -30.67 5.20
C THR A 180 22.47 -29.42 6.09
N PRO A 181 22.12 -29.51 7.39
CA PRO A 181 22.10 -28.33 8.25
C PRO A 181 23.45 -27.61 8.17
N THR A 182 23.43 -26.32 7.84
CA THR A 182 24.61 -25.48 7.96
C THR A 182 25.06 -25.58 9.42
N PRO A 183 26.32 -25.94 9.72
CA PRO A 183 26.78 -25.91 11.09
C PRO A 183 26.56 -24.50 11.61
N GLU A 184 25.70 -24.37 12.63
CA GLU A 184 25.56 -23.13 13.40
C GLU A 184 26.97 -22.67 13.70
N THR A 185 27.31 -21.46 13.25
CA THR A 185 28.59 -20.81 13.54
C THR A 185 28.90 -21.07 15.00
N ALA A 186 29.92 -21.90 15.25
CA ALA A 186 30.37 -22.17 16.60
C ALA A 186 30.58 -20.80 17.25
N VAL A 187 29.76 -20.49 18.25
CA VAL A 187 29.91 -19.28 19.03
C VAL A 187 31.34 -19.36 19.53
N ILE A 188 32.20 -18.46 19.06
CA ILE A 188 33.60 -18.42 19.50
C ILE A 188 33.54 -17.92 20.95
N SER A 189 33.34 -18.84 21.87
CA SER A 189 33.31 -18.60 23.31
C SER A 189 34.74 -18.54 23.84
N ASP A 190 35.56 -17.65 23.27
CA ASP A 190 36.89 -17.33 23.78
C ASP A 190 37.14 -15.82 23.62
N THR A 191 36.28 -15.02 24.23
CA THR A 191 36.72 -13.71 24.71
C THR A 191 37.40 -13.93 26.05
N LEU A 192 38.73 -14.08 26.02
CA LEU A 192 39.54 -13.95 27.23
C LEU A 192 39.38 -12.50 27.74
N PRO A 193 38.94 -12.28 28.99
CA PRO A 193 38.88 -10.95 29.54
C PRO A 193 40.31 -10.42 29.70
N ILE A 194 40.59 -9.28 29.09
CA ILE A 194 41.84 -8.54 29.29
C ILE A 194 41.79 -7.95 30.71
N THR A 195 42.26 -8.71 31.70
CA THR A 195 42.44 -8.18 33.07
C THR A 195 43.83 -7.59 33.15
N ASN A 196 43.96 -6.30 32.81
CA ASN A 196 45.04 -5.44 33.27
C ASN A 196 44.71 -3.96 32.96
N THR A 197 43.77 -3.41 33.73
CA THR A 197 43.75 -1.97 33.98
C THR A 197 44.14 -1.77 35.44
N ILE A 198 45.40 -1.41 35.65
CA ILE A 198 45.85 -0.86 36.94
C ILE A 198 45.27 0.56 37.01
N PRO A 199 44.45 0.88 38.02
CA PRO A 199 43.96 2.25 38.19
C PRO A 199 45.10 3.14 38.68
N THR A 200 45.44 4.17 37.91
CA THR A 200 46.27 5.28 38.39
C THR A 200 45.39 6.20 39.22
N ASN A 201 45.51 6.12 40.54
CA ASN A 201 44.94 7.10 41.46
C ASN A 201 45.84 8.37 41.48
N PRO A 202 45.27 9.59 41.60
CA PRO A 202 46.02 10.85 41.50
C PRO A 202 46.99 11.11 42.66
#